data_AF-A0A5N5ZCM6-F1
#
_entry.id   AF-A0A5N5ZCM6-F1
#
_cell.length_a   1.000
_cell.length_b   1.000
_cell.length_c   1.000
_cell.angle_alpha   90.00
_cell.angle_beta   90.00
_cell.angle_gamma   90.00
#
_symmetry.space_group_name_H-M   'P 1'
#
loop_
_entity.id
_entity.type
_entity.pdbx_description
1 polymer ?
#
loop_
_entity_poly.entity_id
_entity_poly.type
_entity_poly.pdbx_seq_one_letter_code
_entity_poly.pdbx_strand_id
1 'polypeptide(L)'
;MTIEHNHETSKRRPINLTISQDVISEAKKLSLNTSKAAEYGILEAIKQEKEKLWLKKNRAAVEAHNNRVEKNGTYIKPVWIEE
;
A
#
# COMPACT_ATOMS: atom_id res chain seq x y z
N MET A 1 23.48 -11.66 1.24
CA MET A 1 22.25 -12.08 1.94
C MET A 1 21.11 -11.82 0.97
N THR A 2 20.79 -12.81 0.14
CA THR A 2 19.80 -12.67 -0.95
C THR A 2 18.42 -12.85 -0.32
N ILE A 3 17.62 -11.79 -0.28
CA ILE A 3 16.22 -11.91 0.13
C ILE A 3 15.49 -12.59 -1.02
N GLU A 4 15.34 -13.91 -0.92
CA GLU A 4 14.42 -14.67 -1.75
C GLU A 4 13.01 -14.14 -1.49
N HIS A 5 12.52 -13.33 -2.43
CA HIS A 5 11.09 -13.08 -2.53
C HIS A 5 10.48 -14.37 -3.09
N ASN A 6 10.12 -15.28 -2.18
CA ASN A 6 9.32 -16.45 -2.50
C ASN A 6 7.95 -15.95 -2.98
N HIS A 7 7.85 -15.64 -4.28
CA HIS A 7 6.57 -15.53 -4.96
C HIS A 7 6.05 -16.95 -5.12
N GLU A 8 5.57 -17.54 -4.02
CA GLU A 8 4.61 -18.62 -4.15
C GLU A 8 3.52 -18.10 -5.07
N THR A 9 3.32 -18.78 -6.18
CA THR A 9 2.22 -18.52 -7.08
C THR A 9 0.94 -18.86 -6.30
N SER A 10 0.46 -17.86 -5.58
CA SER A 10 -0.79 -17.94 -4.82
C SER A 10 -1.85 -18.46 -5.78
N LYS A 11 -2.37 -19.66 -5.49
CA LYS A 11 -3.40 -20.28 -6.30
C LYS A 11 -4.61 -19.35 -6.29
N ARG A 12 -4.88 -18.70 -7.42
CA ARG A 12 -6.04 -17.82 -7.57
C ARG A 12 -7.30 -18.68 -7.39
N ARG A 13 -8.11 -18.31 -6.40
CA ARG A 13 -9.42 -18.92 -6.20
C ARG A 13 -10.47 -18.04 -6.86
N PRO A 14 -11.30 -18.57 -7.78
CA PRO A 14 -12.42 -17.80 -8.31
C PRO A 14 -13.40 -17.48 -7.18
N ILE A 15 -13.83 -16.22 -7.12
CA ILE A 15 -14.81 -15.72 -6.17
C ILE A 15 -15.93 -15.03 -6.95
N ASN A 16 -17.17 -15.12 -6.43
CA ASN A 16 -18.29 -14.36 -6.96
C ASN A 16 -18.33 -13.00 -6.25
N LEU A 17 -18.33 -11.91 -7.04
CA LEU A 17 -18.38 -10.54 -6.54
C LEU A 17 -19.48 -9.78 -7.27
N THR A 18 -20.20 -8.94 -6.53
CA THR A 18 -21.20 -8.02 -7.09
C THR A 18 -20.56 -6.67 -7.38
N ILE A 19 -20.64 -6.24 -8.64
CA ILE A 19 -20.14 -4.93 -9.12
C ILE A 19 -21.27 -4.23 -9.86
N SER A 20 -21.30 -2.89 -9.81
CA SER A 20 -22.25 -2.08 -10.59
C SER A 20 -22.24 -2.47 -12.07
N GLN A 21 -23.44 -2.57 -12.64
CA GLN A 21 -23.64 -2.89 -14.05
C GLN A 21 -22.96 -1.87 -14.97
N ASP A 22 -22.95 -0.60 -14.60
CA ASP A 22 -22.36 0.47 -15.40
C ASP A 22 -20.84 0.29 -15.51
N VAL A 23 -20.18 -0.02 -14.39
CA VAL A 23 -18.74 -0.27 -14.32
C VAL A 23 -18.34 -1.48 -15.16
N ILE A 24 -19.11 -2.58 -15.07
CA ILE A 24 -18.85 -3.77 -15.89
C ILE A 24 -19.06 -3.48 -17.38
N SER A 25 -20.10 -2.72 -17.72
CA SER A 25 -20.41 -2.36 -19.11
C SER A 25 -19.30 -1.49 -19.71
N GLU A 26 -18.81 -0.52 -18.97
CA GLU A 26 -17.70 0.33 -19.38
C GLU A 26 -16.38 -0.44 -19.49
N ALA A 27 -16.05 -1.28 -18.51
CA ALA A 27 -14.86 -2.11 -18.56
C ALA A 27 -14.85 -3.05 -19.78
N LYS A 28 -16.02 -3.61 -20.14
CA LYS A 28 -16.18 -4.42 -21.36
C LYS A 28 -15.99 -3.61 -22.64
N LYS A 29 -16.56 -2.40 -22.73
CA LYS A 29 -16.35 -1.50 -23.88
C LYS A 29 -14.87 -1.18 -24.08
N LEU A 30 -14.13 -1.03 -22.99
CA LEU A 30 -12.68 -0.76 -22.98
C LEU A 30 -11.81 -2.02 -23.05
N SER A 31 -12.41 -3.22 -23.19
CA SER A 31 -11.70 -4.51 -23.23
C SER A 31 -10.77 -4.75 -22.03
N LEU A 32 -11.13 -4.25 -20.85
CA LEU A 32 -10.32 -4.40 -19.64
C LEU A 32 -10.47 -5.79 -19.04
N ASN A 33 -9.38 -6.31 -18.47
CA ASN A 33 -9.43 -7.53 -17.67
C ASN A 33 -10.00 -7.24 -16.28
N THR A 34 -11.31 -7.41 -16.13
CA THR A 34 -12.06 -7.09 -14.91
C THR A 34 -11.57 -7.85 -13.67
N SER A 35 -11.17 -9.11 -13.82
CA SER A 35 -10.63 -9.92 -12.73
C SER A 35 -9.32 -9.33 -12.20
N LYS A 36 -8.39 -8.99 -13.11
CA LYS A 36 -7.12 -8.37 -12.75
C LYS A 36 -7.31 -6.98 -12.13
N ALA A 37 -8.26 -6.19 -12.65
CA ALA A 37 -8.58 -4.88 -12.11
C ALA A 37 -9.18 -4.98 -10.69
N ALA A 38 -10.07 -5.94 -10.45
CA ALA A 38 -10.62 -6.21 -9.12
C ALA A 38 -9.53 -6.67 -8.14
N GLU A 39 -8.65 -7.58 -8.56
CA GLU A 39 -7.50 -8.03 -7.76
C GLU A 39 -6.61 -6.85 -7.35
N TYR A 40 -6.27 -5.97 -8.30
CA TYR A 40 -5.47 -4.78 -8.01
C TYR A 40 -6.16 -3.83 -7.02
N GLY A 41 -7.46 -3.55 -7.22
CA GLY A 41 -8.22 -2.69 -6.31
C GLY A 41 -8.27 -3.25 -4.88
N ILE A 42 -8.43 -4.57 -4.73
CA ILE A 42 -8.42 -5.24 -3.43
C ILE A 42 -7.04 -5.15 -2.78
N LEU A 43 -5.95 -5.38 -3.54
CA LEU A 43 -4.58 -5.27 -3.02
C LEU A 43 -4.28 -3.86 -2.51
N GLU A 44 -4.70 -2.84 -3.26
CA GLU A 44 -4.51 -1.45 -2.87
C GLU A 44 -5.31 -1.11 -1.60
N ALA A 45 -6.57 -1.54 -1.51
CA ALA A 45 -7.37 -1.37 -0.29
C ALA A 45 -6.74 -2.06 0.94
N ILE A 46 -6.22 -3.29 0.77
CA ILE A 46 -5.49 -4.02 1.81
C ILE A 46 -4.25 -3.25 2.26
N LYS A 47 -3.47 -2.73 1.31
CA LYS A 47 -2.25 -1.97 1.58
C LYS A 47 -2.57 -0.73 2.41
N GLN A 48 -3.55 0.06 1.99
CA GLN A 48 -3.98 1.27 2.70
C GLN A 48 -4.44 0.96 4.13
N GLU A 49 -5.21 -0.12 4.33
CA GLU A 49 -5.67 -0.48 5.66
C GLU A 49 -4.51 -0.96 6.56
N LYS A 50 -3.58 -1.74 6.01
CA LYS A 50 -2.36 -2.13 6.73
C LYS A 50 -1.53 -0.92 7.13
N GLU A 51 -1.38 0.08 6.26
CA GLU A 51 -0.67 1.32 6.54
C GLU A 51 -1.33 2.09 7.68
N LYS A 52 -2.66 2.27 7.65
CA LYS A 52 -3.42 2.90 8.74
C LYS A 52 -3.23 2.17 10.06
N LEU A 53 -3.33 0.84 10.06
CA LEU A 53 -3.11 0.02 11.25
C LEU A 53 -1.68 0.14 11.78
N TRP A 54 -0.69 0.18 10.89
CA TRP A 54 0.71 0.37 11.26
C TRP A 54 0.93 1.74 11.90
N LEU A 55 0.43 2.82 11.28
CA LEU A 55 0.52 4.17 11.82
C LEU A 55 -0.16 4.27 13.19
N LYS A 56 -1.33 3.67 13.35
CA LYS A 56 -2.04 3.63 14.64
C LYS A 56 -1.21 2.92 15.71
N LYS A 57 -0.64 1.76 15.39
CA LYS A 57 0.18 0.97 16.33
C LYS A 57 1.50 1.67 16.69
N ASN A 58 2.11 2.37 15.73
CA ASN A 58 3.44 2.97 15.89
C ASN A 58 3.39 4.45 16.25
N ARG A 59 2.20 5.03 16.48
CA ARG A 59 2.02 6.46 16.76
C ARG A 59 2.97 6.97 17.85
N ALA A 60 3.04 6.29 18.99
CA ALA A 60 3.93 6.68 20.09
C ALA A 60 5.42 6.63 19.71
N ALA A 61 5.84 5.63 18.92
CA ALA A 61 7.22 5.51 18.46
C ALA A 61 7.58 6.61 17.45
N VAL A 62 6.65 6.93 16.54
CA VAL A 62 6.79 8.04 15.59
C VAL A 62 6.87 9.38 16.31
N GLU A 63 5.98 9.64 17.27
CA GLU A 63 6.01 10.86 18.10
C GLU A 63 7.32 10.98 18.90
N ALA A 64 7.77 9.89 19.54
CA ALA A 64 9.04 9.87 20.25
C ALA A 64 10.23 10.16 19.31
N HIS A 65 10.21 9.59 18.11
CA HIS A 65 11.25 9.85 17.10
C HIS A 65 11.24 11.32 16.67
N ASN A 66 10.07 11.89 16.37
CA ASN A 66 9.91 13.28 15.95
C ASN A 66 10.40 14.23 17.05
N ASN A 67 9.98 14.01 18.31
CA ASN A 67 10.44 14.80 19.45
C ASN A 67 11.97 14.76 19.62
N ARG A 68 12.61 13.61 19.33
CA ARG A 68 14.07 13.49 19.35
C ARG A 68 14.71 14.28 18.20
N VAL A 69 14.14 14.22 16.99
CA VAL A 69 14.62 14.99 15.82
C VAL A 69 14.52 16.49 16.10
N GLU A 70 13.40 16.96 16.66
CA GLU A 70 13.21 18.38 16.97
C GLU A 70 14.23 18.90 18.00
N LYS A 71 14.51 18.09 19.04
CA LYS A 71 15.46 18.48 20.10
C LYS A 71 16.92 18.44 19.64
N ASN A 72 17.31 17.40 18.90
CA ASN A 72 18.72 17.09 18.66
C ASN A 72 19.13 17.24 17.19
N GLY A 73 18.19 17.56 16.31
CA GLY A 73 18.40 17.54 14.86
C GLY A 73 18.49 16.13 14.29
N THR A 74 18.74 16.07 12.97
CA THR A 74 19.12 14.83 12.30
C THR A 74 20.60 14.54 12.51
N TYR A 75 20.97 13.26 12.53
CA TYR A 75 22.38 12.87 12.71
C TYR A 75 23.25 13.27 11.52
N ILE A 76 22.65 13.20 10.33
CA ILE A 76 23.24 13.65 9.07
C ILE A 76 22.36 14.78 8.57
N LYS A 77 22.95 15.95 8.33
CA LYS A 77 22.29 17.01 7.59
C LYS A 77 22.32 16.66 6.11
N PRO A 78 21.17 16.58 5.43
CA PRO A 78 21.17 16.30 4.01
C PRO A 78 21.75 17.48 3.22
N VAL A 79 22.50 17.18 2.16
CA VAL A 79 23.24 18.15 1.33
C VAL A 79 22.35 19.13 0.54
N TRP A 80 21.04 18.90 0.51
CA TRP A 80 20.05 19.71 -0.21
C TRP A 80 19.24 20.65 0.70
N ILE A 81 19.54 20.73 1.99
CA ILE A 81 18.98 21.75 2.88
C ILE A 81 19.99 22.90 2.92
N GLU A 82 19.65 24.02 2.26
CA GLU A 82 20.38 25.29 2.38
C GLU A 82 20.12 25.88 3.78
N GLU A 83 21.15 26.52 4.37
CA GLU A 83 21.15 27.04 5.74
C GLU A 83 20.13 28.14 6.05
#